data_AF-A0A829F8Y1-F1
#
_entry.id   AF-A0A829F8Y1-F1
#
_cell.length_a   1.000
_cell.length_b   1.000
_cell.length_c   1.000
_cell.angle_alpha   90.00
_cell.angle_beta   90.00
_cell.angle_gamma   90.00
#
_symmetry.space_group_name_H-M   'P 1'
#
loop_
_entity.id
_entity.type
_entity.pdbx_description
1 polymer ?
#
loop_
_entity_poly.entity_id
_entity_poly.type
_entity_poly.pdbx_seq_one_letter_code
_entity_poly.pdbx_strand_id
1 'polypeptide(L)'
;MKKMMFGVAALIVIGITGMTGLLNAAFHMDDISDQEYRISLKKAAAIVKNETKEHNISAIHFAVEKDLENPTNATYEYQFFCEGQVIAVNPSTGKTTVRNDTEKAAEHLFDIEKTEEFKQPQAAMKEAVSYYGKKAKVKEWTLLVKDERPYYKVRLIDGEQDRQVWISA
;
A
#
# COMPACT_ATOMS: atom_id res chain seq x y z
N MET A 1 -12.69 13.11 -42.29
CA MET A 1 -11.43 13.25 -41.52
C MET A 1 -11.56 14.45 -40.57
N LYS A 2 -11.78 14.21 -39.27
CA LYS A 2 -11.81 15.24 -38.23
C LYS A 2 -11.03 14.72 -37.01
N LYS A 3 -10.09 15.56 -36.57
CA LYS A 3 -9.12 15.34 -35.48
C LYS A 3 -9.84 15.42 -34.13
N MET A 4 -9.48 14.56 -33.18
CA MET A 4 -9.54 14.89 -31.75
C MET A 4 -8.38 14.18 -31.03
N MET A 5 -7.32 14.94 -30.76
CA MET A 5 -6.27 14.57 -29.82
C MET A 5 -6.85 14.64 -28.42
N PHE A 6 -6.87 13.53 -27.68
CA PHE A 6 -7.05 13.56 -26.23
C PHE A 6 -5.66 13.62 -25.59
N GLY A 7 -5.20 14.83 -25.33
CA GLY A 7 -4.10 15.07 -24.41
C GLY A 7 -4.61 14.91 -22.99
N VAL A 8 -4.16 13.86 -22.30
CA VAL A 8 -4.44 13.67 -20.87
C VAL A 8 -3.53 14.60 -20.10
N ALA A 9 -4.13 15.64 -19.50
CA ALA A 9 -3.44 16.54 -18.59
C ALA A 9 -3.23 15.81 -17.25
N ALA A 10 -1.99 15.45 -16.94
CA ALA A 10 -1.60 15.00 -15.61
C ALA A 10 -1.67 16.18 -14.64
N LEU A 11 -2.75 16.23 -13.85
CA LEU A 11 -2.95 17.21 -12.80
C LEU A 11 -2.11 16.80 -11.58
N ILE A 12 -0.88 17.31 -11.51
CA ILE A 12 -0.01 17.18 -10.34
C ILE A 12 -0.53 18.15 -9.27
N VAL A 13 -1.28 17.64 -8.30
CA VAL A 13 -1.63 18.41 -7.09
C VAL A 13 -0.51 18.21 -6.06
N ILE A 14 0.23 19.28 -5.78
CA ILE A 14 1.24 19.35 -4.72
C ILE A 14 0.62 20.07 -3.52
N GLY A 15 0.53 19.38 -2.38
CA GLY A 15 0.34 19.94 -1.05
C GLY A 15 0.57 18.82 -0.03
N ILE A 16 1.26 18.98 1.10
CA ILE A 16 1.56 20.17 1.89
C ILE A 16 2.94 19.99 2.56
N THR A 17 3.74 21.06 2.55
CA THR A 17 4.98 21.26 3.31
C THR A 17 4.72 21.34 4.83
N GLY A 18 5.46 20.59 5.65
CA GLY A 18 5.52 20.84 7.10
C GLY A 18 6.18 19.75 7.96
N MET A 19 7.22 20.16 8.68
CA MET A 19 8.03 19.47 9.72
C MET A 19 9.30 18.75 9.25
N THR A 20 10.32 19.57 9.02
CA THR A 20 11.75 19.24 8.96
C THR A 20 12.29 18.95 10.37
N GLY A 21 13.01 17.85 10.55
CA GLY A 21 13.76 17.64 11.79
C GLY A 21 14.52 16.32 11.88
N LEU A 22 13.81 15.19 11.97
CA LEU A 22 14.46 13.91 12.30
C LEU A 22 13.90 12.66 11.58
N LEU A 23 12.86 12.78 10.75
CA LEU A 23 12.12 11.62 10.22
C LEU A 23 12.48 11.23 8.77
N ASN A 24 13.45 11.92 8.15
CA ASN A 24 13.73 11.79 6.72
C ASN A 24 15.02 11.02 6.41
N ALA A 25 15.56 10.29 7.37
CA ALA A 25 16.71 9.42 7.11
C ALA A 25 16.24 8.20 6.31
N ALA A 26 16.77 8.07 5.09
CA ALA A 26 16.53 6.94 4.22
C ALA A 26 17.36 5.77 4.72
N PHE A 27 16.71 4.73 5.22
CA PHE A 27 17.37 3.49 5.66
C PHE A 27 16.90 2.32 4.83
N HIS A 28 17.80 1.38 4.57
CA HIS A 28 17.44 0.10 3.96
C HIS A 28 16.48 -0.65 4.87
N MET A 29 15.33 -1.04 4.32
CA MET A 29 14.33 -1.80 5.06
C MET A 29 14.50 -3.28 4.81
N ASP A 30 14.99 -3.96 5.82
CA ASP A 30 15.08 -5.42 5.82
C ASP A 30 13.82 -6.09 6.39
N ASP A 31 13.12 -5.45 7.33
CA ASP A 31 11.83 -5.91 7.85
C ASP A 31 10.85 -4.75 8.02
N ILE A 32 9.71 -4.84 7.36
CA ILE A 32 8.68 -3.79 7.41
C ILE A 32 7.78 -3.88 8.65
N SER A 33 7.82 -4.99 9.40
CA SER A 33 6.94 -5.22 10.54
C SER A 33 7.31 -4.42 11.80
N ASP A 34 8.58 -4.00 11.90
CA ASP A 34 9.12 -3.23 13.03
C ASP A 34 8.93 -1.71 12.87
N GLN A 35 8.25 -1.26 11.82
CA GLN A 35 8.15 0.15 11.49
C GLN A 35 6.76 0.74 11.76
N GLU A 36 6.77 1.91 12.39
CA GLU A 36 5.61 2.77 12.50
C GLU A 36 5.71 3.88 11.45
N TYR A 37 4.79 3.86 10.49
CA TYR A 37 4.76 4.85 9.42
C TYR A 37 4.03 6.12 9.86
N ARG A 38 4.53 7.29 9.44
CA ARG A 38 3.91 8.60 9.73
C ARG A 38 2.45 8.65 9.24
N ILE A 39 2.22 8.10 8.05
CA ILE A 39 0.91 7.89 7.46
C ILE A 39 0.52 6.43 7.68
N SER A 40 -0.46 6.21 8.54
CA SER A 40 -1.09 4.90 8.72
C SER A 40 -1.98 4.56 7.53
N LEU A 41 -2.36 3.28 7.38
CA LEU A 41 -3.31 2.83 6.37
C LEU A 41 -4.61 3.64 6.42
N LYS A 42 -5.16 3.87 7.62
CA LYS A 42 -6.36 4.71 7.81
C LYS A 42 -6.18 6.12 7.24
N LYS A 43 -5.03 6.77 7.49
CA LYS A 43 -4.76 8.10 6.93
C LYS A 43 -4.58 8.06 5.42
N ALA A 44 -3.91 7.03 4.89
CA ALA A 44 -3.73 6.86 3.46
C ALA A 44 -5.08 6.65 2.75
N ALA A 45 -5.97 5.83 3.30
CA ALA A 45 -7.32 5.61 2.80
C ALA A 45 -8.13 6.93 2.73
N ALA A 46 -8.05 7.76 3.79
CA ALA A 46 -8.68 9.07 3.81
C ALA A 46 -8.11 10.02 2.75
N ILE A 47 -6.79 10.01 2.50
CA ILE A 47 -6.15 10.79 1.43
C ILE A 47 -6.71 10.39 0.07
N VAL A 48 -6.72 9.08 -0.24
CA VAL A 48 -7.24 8.56 -1.52
C VAL A 48 -8.68 8.99 -1.76
N LYS A 49 -9.55 8.77 -0.77
CA LYS A 49 -10.96 9.16 -0.84
C LYS A 49 -11.13 10.64 -1.13
N ASN A 50 -10.40 11.49 -0.39
CA ASN A 50 -10.55 12.94 -0.50
C ASN A 50 -10.01 13.51 -1.82
N GLU A 51 -8.90 12.97 -2.33
CA GLU A 51 -8.23 13.49 -3.52
C GLU A 51 -8.82 12.95 -4.83
N THR A 52 -9.26 11.69 -4.85
CA THR A 52 -9.64 10.99 -6.09
C THR A 52 -11.12 10.71 -6.21
N LYS A 53 -11.90 10.82 -5.11
CA LYS A 53 -13.30 10.40 -5.02
C LYS A 53 -13.52 8.91 -5.30
N GLU A 54 -12.45 8.11 -5.30
CA GLU A 54 -12.56 6.66 -5.39
C GLU A 54 -13.00 6.08 -4.04
N HIS A 55 -13.95 5.15 -4.12
CA HIS A 55 -14.50 4.46 -2.95
C HIS A 55 -14.30 2.95 -3.03
N ASN A 56 -14.35 2.37 -4.23
CA ASN A 56 -14.27 0.92 -4.41
C ASN A 56 -12.88 0.52 -4.85
N ILE A 57 -12.26 -0.37 -4.09
CA ILE A 57 -10.94 -0.91 -4.36
C ILE A 57 -10.99 -2.43 -4.36
N SER A 58 -10.12 -3.05 -5.13
CA SER A 58 -9.96 -4.51 -5.18
C SER A 58 -8.96 -5.03 -4.16
N ALA A 59 -7.91 -4.25 -3.90
CA ALA A 59 -6.85 -4.58 -2.97
C ALA A 59 -6.09 -3.32 -2.53
N ILE A 60 -5.37 -3.45 -1.42
CA ILE A 60 -4.33 -2.51 -1.02
C ILE A 60 -3.04 -3.27 -0.88
N HIS A 61 -2.03 -2.92 -1.69
CA HIS A 61 -0.69 -3.49 -1.54
C HIS A 61 0.18 -2.52 -0.76
N PHE A 62 1.08 -3.06 0.04
CA PHE A 62 2.16 -2.30 0.63
C PHE A 62 3.48 -2.92 0.24
N ALA A 63 4.11 -2.30 -0.74
CA ALA A 63 5.31 -2.79 -1.37
C ALA A 63 6.13 -1.61 -1.90
N VAL A 64 7.34 -1.93 -2.34
CA VAL A 64 8.18 -1.02 -3.11
C VAL A 64 7.66 -1.01 -4.55
N GLU A 65 7.77 0.13 -5.25
CA GLU A 65 7.63 0.14 -6.71
C GLU A 65 8.60 -0.87 -7.35
N LYS A 66 8.13 -1.63 -8.35
CA LYS A 66 8.94 -2.65 -9.03
C LYS A 66 10.22 -2.02 -9.61
N ASP A 67 11.30 -2.81 -9.67
CA ASP A 67 12.59 -2.46 -10.29
C ASP A 67 13.51 -1.48 -9.52
N LEU A 68 13.27 -1.26 -8.23
CA LEU A 68 14.19 -0.50 -7.36
C LEU A 68 15.28 -1.41 -6.75
N GLU A 69 16.53 -1.22 -7.16
CA GLU A 69 17.69 -2.00 -6.67
C GLU A 69 17.99 -1.78 -5.18
N ASN A 70 17.57 -0.65 -4.60
CA ASN A 70 17.91 -0.24 -3.23
C ASN A 70 16.70 0.41 -2.52
N PRO A 71 15.72 -0.39 -2.10
CA PRO A 71 14.54 0.15 -1.42
C PRO A 71 14.91 0.74 -0.06
N THR A 72 14.34 1.91 0.21
CA THR A 72 14.37 2.56 1.52
C THR A 72 12.95 2.73 2.04
N ASN A 73 12.79 3.12 3.31
CA ASN A 73 11.50 3.52 3.87
C ASN A 73 10.76 4.60 3.07
N ALA A 74 11.46 5.43 2.30
CA ALA A 74 10.85 6.41 1.42
C ALA A 74 10.27 5.80 0.12
N THR A 75 10.61 4.56 -0.23
CA THR A 75 10.22 3.90 -1.49
C THR A 75 9.02 2.97 -1.39
N TYR A 76 8.57 2.65 -0.16
CA TYR A 76 7.34 1.89 0.03
C TYR A 76 6.13 2.78 -0.26
N GLU A 77 5.05 2.15 -0.70
CA GLU A 77 3.80 2.83 -1.01
C GLU A 77 2.62 1.97 -0.56
N TYR A 78 1.56 2.61 -0.07
CA TYR A 78 0.23 2.01 -0.09
C TYR A 78 -0.34 2.15 -1.50
N GLN A 79 -0.52 1.05 -2.21
CA GLN A 79 -1.04 1.01 -3.57
C GLN A 79 -2.49 0.53 -3.54
N PHE A 80 -3.42 1.44 -3.79
CA PHE A 80 -4.86 1.19 -3.82
C PHE A 80 -5.26 0.86 -5.25
N PHE A 81 -5.75 -0.36 -5.47
CA PHE A 81 -6.11 -0.85 -6.80
C PHE A 81 -7.59 -0.58 -7.08
N CYS A 82 -7.86 0.45 -7.88
CA CYS A 82 -9.18 0.84 -8.36
C CYS A 82 -9.41 0.30 -9.77
N GLU A 83 -10.62 0.44 -10.31
CA GLU A 83 -10.90 0.06 -11.70
C GLU A 83 -10.08 0.94 -12.67
N GLY A 84 -9.16 0.31 -13.42
CA GLY A 84 -8.35 0.96 -14.45
C GLY A 84 -7.22 1.86 -13.94
N GLN A 85 -7.00 1.96 -12.63
CA GLN A 85 -5.92 2.77 -12.06
C GLN A 85 -5.44 2.26 -10.70
N VAL A 86 -4.17 2.52 -10.41
CA VAL A 86 -3.57 2.38 -9.08
C VAL A 86 -3.30 3.76 -8.51
N ILE A 87 -3.83 4.03 -7.32
CA ILE A 87 -3.52 5.23 -6.56
C ILE A 87 -2.52 4.86 -5.48
N ALA A 88 -1.32 5.40 -5.53
CA ALA A 88 -0.27 5.10 -4.57
C ALA A 88 -0.03 6.26 -3.60
N VAL A 89 0.07 5.96 -2.31
CA VAL A 89 0.31 6.93 -1.24
C VAL A 89 1.62 6.60 -0.53
N ASN A 90 2.54 7.55 -0.51
CA ASN A 90 3.80 7.40 0.20
C ASN A 90 3.57 7.46 1.74
N PRO A 91 3.96 6.43 2.51
CA PRO A 91 3.70 6.32 3.94
C PRO A 91 4.49 7.32 4.79
N SER A 92 5.56 7.90 4.23
CA SER A 92 6.44 8.86 4.92
C SER A 92 6.00 10.31 4.69
N THR A 93 5.46 10.61 3.51
CA THR A 93 5.15 11.99 3.09
C THR A 93 3.65 12.25 2.88
N GLY A 94 2.85 11.22 2.65
CA GLY A 94 1.45 11.33 2.25
C GLY A 94 1.25 11.72 0.79
N LYS A 95 2.34 11.90 0.01
CA LYS A 95 2.25 12.25 -1.41
C LYS A 95 1.55 11.14 -2.19
N THR A 96 0.61 11.54 -3.05
CA THR A 96 -0.13 10.65 -3.93
C THR A 96 0.46 10.61 -5.33
N THR A 97 0.36 9.46 -5.98
CA THR A 97 0.58 9.30 -7.41
C THR A 97 -0.54 8.43 -8.00
N VAL A 98 -0.92 8.69 -9.24
CA VAL A 98 -1.93 7.91 -9.95
C VAL A 98 -1.27 7.29 -11.17
N ARG A 99 -1.40 5.98 -11.30
CA ARG A 99 -0.85 5.19 -12.41
C ARG A 99 -2.01 4.47 -13.10
N ASN A 100 -1.95 4.36 -14.42
CA ASN A 100 -2.93 3.53 -15.14
C ASN A 100 -2.70 2.07 -14.76
N ASP A 101 -3.78 1.36 -14.47
CA ASP A 101 -3.76 -0.08 -14.31
C ASP A 101 -4.37 -0.73 -15.55
N THR A 102 -3.62 -1.65 -16.14
CA THR A 102 -4.07 -2.41 -17.32
C THR A 102 -4.44 -3.85 -16.96
N GLU A 103 -4.31 -4.22 -15.68
CA GLU A 103 -4.74 -5.51 -15.19
C GLU A 103 -6.27 -5.63 -15.24
N LYS A 104 -6.74 -6.89 -15.37
CA LYS A 104 -8.15 -7.21 -15.45
C LYS A 104 -8.85 -6.77 -14.16
N ALA A 105 -10.03 -6.15 -14.29
CA ALA A 105 -10.86 -5.78 -13.15
C ALA A 105 -11.05 -6.97 -12.21
N ALA A 106 -10.76 -6.76 -10.92
CA ALA A 106 -10.86 -7.79 -9.91
C ALA A 106 -12.31 -8.22 -9.66
N GLU A 107 -12.51 -9.48 -9.29
CA GLU A 107 -13.84 -10.05 -9.06
C GLU A 107 -14.49 -9.55 -7.76
N HIS A 108 -13.69 -9.10 -6.78
CA HIS A 108 -14.17 -8.62 -5.50
C HIS A 108 -13.66 -7.22 -5.23
N LEU A 109 -14.61 -6.27 -5.14
CA LEU A 109 -14.38 -4.91 -4.71
C LEU A 109 -14.91 -4.73 -3.29
N PHE A 110 -14.28 -3.82 -2.55
CA PHE A 110 -14.75 -3.38 -1.25
C PHE A 110 -14.57 -1.88 -1.08
N ASP A 111 -15.42 -1.30 -0.23
CA ASP A 111 -15.34 0.10 0.12
C ASP A 111 -14.08 0.37 0.94
N ILE A 112 -13.27 1.34 0.49
CA ILE A 112 -12.05 1.80 1.16
C ILE A 112 -12.31 2.24 2.60
N GLU A 113 -13.53 2.70 2.93
CA GLU A 113 -13.92 3.09 4.29
C GLU A 113 -13.92 1.91 5.26
N LYS A 114 -14.17 0.68 4.77
CA LYS A 114 -14.13 -0.52 5.62
C LYS A 114 -12.74 -0.76 6.22
N THR A 115 -11.69 -0.18 5.65
CA THR A 115 -10.33 -0.26 6.21
C THR A 115 -10.21 0.37 7.60
N GLU A 116 -11.15 1.22 8.01
CA GLU A 116 -11.19 1.76 9.37
C GLU A 116 -11.60 0.72 10.42
N GLU A 117 -12.33 -0.31 10.02
CA GLU A 117 -12.82 -1.39 10.89
C GLU A 117 -11.80 -2.53 11.00
N PHE A 118 -10.83 -2.58 10.09
CA PHE A 118 -9.85 -3.66 10.00
C PHE A 118 -8.70 -3.49 11.01
N LYS A 119 -8.19 -4.63 11.44
CA LYS A 119 -6.92 -4.82 12.14
C LYS A 119 -5.83 -4.03 11.41
N GLN A 120 -5.08 -3.23 12.16
CA GLN A 120 -4.00 -2.44 11.58
C GLN A 120 -2.91 -3.35 10.98
N PRO A 121 -2.29 -2.98 9.84
CA PRO A 121 -1.26 -3.80 9.19
C PRO A 121 -0.12 -4.22 10.14
N GLN A 122 0.33 -3.33 11.03
CA GLN A 122 1.37 -3.64 12.01
C GLN A 122 0.98 -4.80 12.93
N ALA A 123 -0.28 -4.88 13.35
CA ALA A 123 -0.76 -5.97 14.17
C ALA A 123 -0.82 -7.28 13.35
N ALA A 124 -1.30 -7.22 12.10
CA ALA A 124 -1.32 -8.37 11.21
C ALA A 124 0.09 -8.91 10.90
N MET A 125 1.07 -8.03 10.69
CA MET A 125 2.46 -8.41 10.44
C MET A 125 3.10 -9.05 11.67
N LYS A 126 2.87 -8.50 12.88
CA LYS A 126 3.35 -9.11 14.13
C LYS A 126 2.76 -10.50 14.36
N GLU A 127 1.47 -10.67 14.05
CA GLU A 127 0.80 -11.97 14.07
C GLU A 127 1.42 -12.93 13.03
N ALA A 128 1.68 -12.48 11.81
CA ALA A 128 2.34 -13.28 10.77
C ALA A 128 3.74 -13.77 11.19
N VAL A 129 4.56 -12.89 11.77
CA VAL A 129 5.90 -13.23 12.29
C VAL A 129 5.80 -14.26 13.43
N SER A 130 4.74 -14.23 14.24
CA SER A 130 4.56 -15.18 15.35
C SER A 130 4.43 -16.65 14.90
N TYR A 131 4.00 -16.91 13.65
CA TYR A 131 3.89 -18.27 13.11
C TYR A 131 5.22 -18.89 12.69
N TYR A 132 6.23 -18.08 12.34
CA TYR A 132 7.53 -18.54 11.82
C TYR A 132 8.70 -18.21 12.74
N GLY A 133 8.48 -17.34 13.74
CA GLY A 133 9.46 -16.97 14.75
C GLY A 133 10.16 -15.63 14.48
N LYS A 134 10.87 -15.09 15.48
CA LYS A 134 11.43 -13.72 15.50
C LYS A 134 12.48 -13.40 14.42
N LYS A 135 12.92 -14.37 13.63
CA LYS A 135 13.89 -14.17 12.55
C LYS A 135 13.22 -13.95 11.19
N ALA A 136 11.93 -14.26 11.07
CA ALA A 136 11.14 -14.00 9.89
C ALA A 136 11.02 -12.50 9.65
N LYS A 137 11.30 -12.06 8.43
CA LYS A 137 11.27 -10.64 8.04
C LYS A 137 10.16 -10.40 7.06
N VAL A 138 9.25 -9.47 7.37
CA VAL A 138 8.16 -9.14 6.46
C VAL A 138 8.69 -8.25 5.34
N LYS A 139 8.31 -8.55 4.09
CA LYS A 139 8.74 -7.82 2.90
C LYS A 139 7.62 -7.02 2.26
N GLU A 140 6.41 -7.55 2.25
CA GLU A 140 5.23 -6.91 1.68
C GLU A 140 3.96 -7.49 2.30
N TRP A 141 2.86 -6.76 2.15
CA TRP A 141 1.54 -7.28 2.45
C TRP A 141 0.50 -6.77 1.46
N THR A 142 -0.54 -7.56 1.27
CA THR A 142 -1.72 -7.21 0.50
C THR A 142 -2.96 -7.37 1.36
N LEU A 143 -3.79 -6.35 1.47
CA LEU A 143 -5.15 -6.45 1.99
C LEU A 143 -6.11 -6.70 0.82
N LEU A 144 -6.89 -7.77 0.88
CA LEU A 144 -7.90 -8.12 -0.13
C LEU A 144 -9.09 -8.83 0.52
N VAL A 145 -10.21 -8.90 -0.20
CA VAL A 145 -11.38 -9.69 0.22
C VAL A 145 -11.37 -11.05 -0.48
N LYS A 146 -11.47 -12.12 0.31
CA LYS A 146 -11.58 -13.50 -0.16
C LYS A 146 -12.74 -14.17 0.57
N ASP A 147 -13.61 -14.87 -0.15
CA ASP A 147 -14.76 -15.56 0.42
C ASP A 147 -15.60 -14.62 1.33
N GLU A 148 -15.84 -13.40 0.84
CA GLU A 148 -16.56 -12.30 1.54
C GLU A 148 -15.91 -11.79 2.83
N ARG A 149 -14.67 -12.21 3.13
CA ARG A 149 -13.94 -11.81 4.34
C ARG A 149 -12.63 -11.08 4.00
N PRO A 150 -12.26 -10.03 4.74
CA PRO A 150 -11.03 -9.30 4.49
C PRO A 150 -9.83 -10.04 5.12
N TYR A 151 -8.73 -10.12 4.37
CA TYR A 151 -7.49 -10.76 4.82
C TYR A 151 -6.27 -9.93 4.43
N TYR A 152 -5.28 -9.93 5.32
CA TYR A 152 -3.90 -9.61 4.97
C TYR A 152 -3.19 -10.86 4.47
N LYS A 153 -2.75 -10.84 3.22
CA LYS A 153 -1.76 -11.74 2.67
C LYS A 153 -0.38 -11.13 2.93
N VAL A 154 0.34 -11.66 3.92
CA VAL A 154 1.66 -11.18 4.34
C VAL A 154 2.73 -12.08 3.74
N ARG A 155 3.71 -11.50 3.05
CA ARG A 155 4.90 -12.21 2.56
C ARG A 155 6.08 -11.95 3.47
N LEU A 156 6.75 -13.01 3.88
CA LEU A 156 7.90 -12.98 4.78
C LEU A 156 9.01 -13.90 4.28
N ILE A 157 10.24 -13.53 4.62
CA ILE A 157 11.44 -14.35 4.39
C ILE A 157 11.88 -14.95 5.72
N ASP A 158 11.93 -16.28 5.78
CA ASP A 158 12.47 -17.05 6.90
C ASP A 158 13.69 -17.85 6.42
N GLY A 159 14.89 -17.37 6.77
CA GLY A 159 16.13 -17.86 6.17
C GLY A 159 16.16 -17.61 4.67
N GLU A 160 16.20 -18.67 3.87
CA GLU A 160 16.14 -18.61 2.39
C GLU A 160 14.72 -18.84 1.85
N GLN A 161 13.75 -19.10 2.73
CA GLN A 161 12.41 -19.50 2.31
C GLN A 161 11.50 -18.29 2.21
N ASP A 162 10.92 -18.13 1.02
CA ASP A 162 9.81 -17.22 0.77
C ASP A 162 8.50 -17.86 1.25
N ARG A 163 7.80 -17.20 2.16
CA ARG A 163 6.59 -17.69 2.80
C ARG A 163 5.49 -16.66 2.68
N GLN A 164 4.26 -17.17 2.65
CA GLN A 164 3.06 -16.35 2.61
C GLN A 164 2.07 -16.82 3.67
N VAL A 165 1.49 -15.86 4.39
CA VAL A 165 0.55 -16.11 5.48
C VAL A 165 -0.71 -15.29 5.27
N TRP A 166 -1.86 -15.88 5.60
CA TRP A 166 -3.14 -15.20 5.57
C TRP A 166 -3.56 -14.88 7.01
N ILE A 167 -3.71 -13.59 7.30
CA ILE A 167 -4.14 -13.07 8.60
C ILE A 167 -5.50 -12.43 8.41
N SER A 168 -6.48 -12.75 9.27
CA SER A 168 -7.74 -12.01 9.24
C SER A 168 -7.44 -10.53 9.44
N ALA A 169 -7.95 -9.72 8.51
CA ALA A 169 -8.04 -8.30 8.73
C ALA A 169 -9.08 -7.99 9.81
#